data_AF-A0A7X9IZ71-F1
#
_entry.id   AF-A0A7X9IZ71-F1
#
_cell.length_a   1.000
_cell.length_b   1.000
_cell.length_c   1.000
_cell.angle_alpha   90.00
_cell.angle_beta   90.00
_cell.angle_gamma   90.00
#
_symmetry.space_group_name_H-M   'P 1'
#
loop_
_entity.id
_entity.type
_entity.pdbx_description
1 polymer ?
#
loop_
_entity_poly.entity_id
_entity_poly.type
_entity_poly.pdbx_seq_one_letter_code
_entity_poly.pdbx_strand_id
1 'polypeptide(L)'
;MWARWRDRLRRYPAWSAGHPWTVLVALGLACGASLLAARDLRIVADLGAVLPEDSPSVRNLRLAAERVGSTEALYITAQSPDREANRRFLAEVAAAIGRWPERPEVFFRLDVRYFRDRALYYADTPDLEAVRDGLARRVRWEKVHSNPAYIDLEGDPPPEIVPPGLIDKYRAKLGDDFGDPEEWFAGVTGDGAEDDTDAAGGGGAPAG
;
A
#
# COMPACT_ATOMS: atom_id res chain seq x y z
N MET A 1 47.83 -5.48 48.28
CA MET A 1 47.74 -4.97 46.88
C MET A 1 47.16 -3.55 46.77
N TRP A 2 46.24 -3.14 47.67
CA TRP A 2 45.60 -1.81 47.66
C TRP A 2 46.47 -0.61 48.09
N ALA A 3 47.55 -0.83 48.83
CA ALA A 3 48.41 0.25 49.33
C ALA A 3 49.26 0.92 48.23
N ARG A 4 49.79 0.14 47.26
CA ARG A 4 50.65 0.67 46.16
C ARG A 4 49.89 1.55 45.16
N TRP A 5 48.58 1.36 45.03
CA TRP A 5 47.73 2.17 44.15
C TRP A 5 47.49 3.57 44.71
N ARG A 6 47.32 3.67 46.03
CA ARG A 6 47.04 4.91 46.74
C ARG A 6 48.23 5.89 46.73
N ASP A 7 49.45 5.37 46.79
CA ASP A 7 50.67 6.19 46.72
C ASP A 7 50.98 6.69 45.29
N ARG A 8 50.56 5.95 44.26
CA ARG A 8 50.62 6.42 42.86
C ARG A 8 49.65 7.57 42.61
N LEU A 9 48.43 7.50 43.17
CA LEU A 9 47.42 8.55 43.02
C LEU A 9 47.83 9.87 43.66
N ARG A 10 48.63 9.85 44.72
CA ARG A 10 49.15 11.09 45.35
C ARG A 10 50.23 11.80 44.52
N ARG A 11 50.91 11.11 43.59
CA ARG A 11 51.90 11.71 42.69
C ARG A 11 51.29 12.36 41.44
N TYR A 12 50.07 11.98 41.07
CA TYR A 12 49.33 12.56 39.93
C TYR A 12 49.04 14.06 40.06
N PRO A 13 48.56 14.60 41.21
CA PRO A 13 48.30 16.02 41.34
C PRO A 13 49.57 16.88 41.25
N ALA A 14 50.70 16.40 41.80
CA ALA A 14 51.98 17.12 41.74
C ALA A 14 52.59 17.11 40.33
N TRP A 15 52.42 16.02 39.57
CA TRP A 15 52.88 15.93 38.18
C TRP A 15 51.99 16.72 37.20
N SER A 16 50.67 16.71 37.44
CA SER A 16 49.68 17.52 36.71
C SER A 16 49.90 19.03 36.89
N ALA A 17 50.21 19.46 38.13
CA ALA A 17 50.50 20.86 38.43
C ALA A 17 51.79 21.39 37.77
N GLY A 18 52.76 20.51 37.45
CA GLY A 18 54.02 20.89 36.81
C GLY A 18 53.94 21.01 35.29
N HIS A 19 52.92 20.45 34.64
CA HIS A 19 52.74 20.47 33.18
C HIS A 19 51.28 20.74 32.79
N PRO A 20 50.71 21.92 33.15
CA PRO A 20 49.31 22.23 32.88
C PRO A 20 48.95 22.15 31.39
N TRP A 21 49.92 22.39 30.51
CA TRP A 21 49.72 22.35 29.06
C TRP A 21 49.48 20.93 28.52
N THR A 22 50.16 19.91 29.05
CA THR A 22 49.94 18.53 28.58
C THR A 22 48.57 18.00 29.00
N VAL A 23 48.09 18.40 30.17
CA VAL A 23 46.73 18.08 30.65
C VAL A 23 45.69 18.77 29.79
N LEU A 24 45.88 20.05 29.45
CA LEU A 24 44.97 20.78 28.56
C LEU A 24 44.94 20.19 27.14
N VAL A 25 46.09 19.80 26.59
CA VAL A 25 46.16 19.14 25.27
C VAL A 25 45.51 17.76 25.31
N ALA A 26 45.75 16.96 26.35
CA ALA A 26 45.10 15.65 26.51
C ALA A 26 43.58 15.78 26.66
N LEU A 27 43.11 16.77 27.41
CA LEU A 27 41.68 17.07 27.53
C LEU A 27 41.09 17.56 26.20
N GLY A 28 41.81 18.43 25.49
CA GLY A 28 41.43 18.90 24.17
C GLY A 28 41.35 17.78 23.14
N LEU A 29 42.30 16.83 23.15
CA LEU A 29 42.27 15.63 22.33
C LEU A 29 41.11 14.71 22.69
N ALA A 30 40.83 14.51 23.99
CA ALA A 30 39.69 13.71 24.44
C ALA A 30 38.35 14.35 24.02
N CYS A 31 38.20 15.67 24.14
CA CYS A 31 37.05 16.42 23.64
C CYS A 31 36.93 16.31 22.12
N GLY A 32 38.03 16.50 21.39
CA GLY A 32 38.07 16.39 19.94
C GLY A 32 37.68 14.99 19.45
N ALA A 33 38.20 13.94 20.10
CA ALA A 33 37.83 12.56 19.82
C ALA A 33 36.34 12.29 20.09
N SER A 34 35.81 12.84 21.18
CA SER A 34 34.38 12.73 21.52
C SER A 34 33.49 13.45 20.49
N LEU A 35 33.90 14.63 20.03
CA LEU A 35 33.22 15.37 18.96
C LEU A 35 33.26 14.64 17.62
N LEU A 36 34.38 13.99 17.29
CA LEU A 36 34.48 13.16 16.09
C LEU A 36 33.56 11.94 16.19
N ALA A 37 33.50 11.28 17.34
CA ALA A 37 32.58 10.16 17.57
C ALA A 37 31.11 10.59 17.55
N ALA A 38 30.79 11.79 18.05
CA ALA A 38 29.43 12.33 18.05
C ALA A 38 28.92 12.75 16.66
N ARG A 39 29.81 12.90 15.66
CA ARG A 39 29.40 13.21 14.27
C ARG A 39 28.67 12.05 13.61
N ASP A 40 28.98 10.82 13.99
CA ASP A 40 28.36 9.61 13.43
C ASP A 40 27.13 9.15 14.22
N LEU A 41 26.58 10.02 15.08
CA LEU A 41 25.40 9.69 15.86
C LEU A 41 24.17 9.57 14.94
N ARG A 42 23.89 8.34 14.52
CA ARG A 42 22.68 7.99 13.77
C ARG A 42 21.53 7.73 14.73
N ILE A 43 20.50 8.56 14.65
CA ILE A 43 19.25 8.34 15.36
C ILE A 43 18.48 7.26 14.60
N VAL A 44 18.45 6.05 15.14
CA VAL A 44 17.60 4.97 14.61
C VAL A 44 16.24 5.09 15.28
N ALA A 45 15.27 5.65 14.57
CA ALA A 45 13.89 5.76 15.02
C ALA A 45 13.08 4.49 14.68
N ASP A 46 13.70 3.31 14.85
CA ASP A 46 13.02 2.03 14.66
C ASP A 46 12.57 1.49 16.02
N LEU A 47 11.26 1.33 16.20
CA LEU A 47 10.69 0.72 17.40
C LEU A 47 11.21 -0.72 17.61
N GLY A 48 11.61 -1.40 16.53
CA GLY A 48 12.26 -2.71 16.59
C GLY A 48 13.65 -2.69 17.23
N ALA A 49 14.39 -1.58 17.13
CA ALA A 49 15.74 -1.46 17.69
C ALA A 49 15.76 -1.28 19.22
N VAL A 50 14.62 -0.97 19.83
CA VAL A 50 14.46 -0.86 21.29
C VAL A 50 14.21 -2.24 21.92
N LEU A 51 13.75 -3.21 21.13
CA LEU A 51 13.43 -4.56 21.59
C LEU A 51 14.67 -5.47 21.50
N PRO A 52 14.87 -6.39 22.47
CA PRO A 52 15.96 -7.36 22.40
C PRO A 52 15.90 -8.20 21.11
N GLU A 53 17.01 -8.25 20.37
CA GLU A 53 17.10 -8.91 19.07
C GLU A 53 16.75 -10.41 19.10
N ASP A 54 16.94 -11.07 20.26
CA ASP A 54 16.69 -12.50 20.46
C ASP A 54 15.20 -12.88 20.65
N SER A 55 14.29 -11.90 20.69
CA SER A 55 12.86 -12.20 20.81
C SER A 55 12.33 -12.87 19.53
N PRO A 56 11.56 -13.99 19.64
CA PRO A 56 10.94 -14.64 18.49
C PRO A 56 10.03 -13.69 17.70
N SER A 57 9.43 -12.68 18.34
CA SER A 57 8.62 -11.66 17.68
C SER A 57 9.44 -10.76 16.74
N VAL A 58 10.67 -10.40 17.13
CA VAL A 58 11.58 -9.56 16.31
C VAL A 58 12.10 -10.35 15.11
N ARG A 59 12.40 -11.65 15.29
CA ARG A 59 12.79 -12.55 14.19
C ARG A 59 11.67 -12.71 13.17
N ASN A 60 10.43 -12.88 13.61
CA ASN A 60 9.28 -12.99 12.70
C ASN A 60 9.00 -11.68 11.96
N LEU A 61 9.12 -10.53 12.64
CA LEU A 61 9.02 -9.21 12.01
C LEU A 61 10.10 -9.00 10.94
N ARG A 62 11.35 -9.39 11.22
CA ARG A 62 12.45 -9.29 10.26
C ARG A 62 12.23 -10.19 9.05
N LEU A 63 11.80 -11.43 9.27
CA LEU A 63 11.47 -12.37 8.19
C LEU A 63 10.27 -11.89 7.35
N ALA A 64 9.29 -11.21 7.96
CA ALA A 64 8.17 -10.61 7.24
C ALA A 64 8.66 -9.42 6.39
N ALA A 65 9.46 -8.52 6.96
CA ALA A 65 10.04 -7.38 6.24
C ALA A 65 10.95 -7.82 5.07
N GLU A 66 11.78 -8.85 5.25
CA GLU A 66 12.63 -9.40 4.19
C GLU A 66 11.84 -10.00 3.02
N ARG A 67 10.66 -10.58 3.30
CA ARG A 67 9.82 -11.22 2.27
C ARG A 67 8.89 -10.26 1.56
N VAL A 68 8.36 -9.26 2.28
CA VAL A 68 7.39 -8.29 1.76
C VAL A 68 8.08 -7.07 1.13
N GLY A 69 9.31 -6.77 1.54
CA GLY A 69 10.02 -5.56 1.12
C GLY A 69 9.75 -4.37 2.04
N SER A 70 9.93 -3.15 1.54
CA SER A 70 9.77 -1.92 2.34
C SER A 70 8.41 -1.90 3.03
N THR A 71 8.42 -1.97 4.36
CA THR A 71 7.21 -1.90 5.21
C THR A 71 6.89 -0.46 5.60
N GLU A 72 7.76 0.49 5.26
CA GLU A 72 7.54 1.91 5.51
C GLU A 72 6.62 2.50 4.44
N ALA A 73 5.35 2.68 4.81
CA ALA A 73 4.35 3.36 3.99
C ALA A 73 4.11 4.78 4.52
N LEU A 74 4.22 5.77 3.63
CA LEU A 74 3.82 7.15 3.91
C LEU A 74 2.40 7.38 3.41
N TYR A 75 1.47 7.66 4.32
CA TYR A 75 0.10 8.01 3.97
C TYR A 75 -0.06 9.52 3.89
N ILE A 76 -0.51 10.01 2.73
CA ILE A 76 -0.80 11.42 2.50
C ILE A 76 -2.30 11.58 2.34
N THR A 77 -2.91 12.43 3.16
CA THR A 77 -4.35 12.71 3.12
C THR A 77 -4.60 14.20 2.88
N ALA A 78 -5.66 14.53 2.14
CA ALA A 78 -6.09 15.90 1.89
C ALA A 78 -7.52 16.09 2.43
N GLN A 79 -7.71 17.11 3.26
CA GLN A 79 -8.99 17.41 3.89
C GLN A 79 -9.43 18.83 3.52
N SER A 80 -10.58 18.95 2.88
CA SER A 80 -11.23 20.22 2.55
C SER A 80 -12.72 19.98 2.27
N PRO A 81 -13.57 21.03 2.30
CA PRO A 81 -14.99 20.91 1.95
C PRO A 81 -15.24 20.62 0.47
N ASP A 82 -14.25 20.85 -0.41
CA ASP A 82 -14.31 20.52 -1.84
C ASP A 82 -13.55 19.22 -2.12
N ARG A 83 -14.30 18.14 -2.29
CA ARG A 83 -13.77 16.81 -2.61
C ARG A 83 -12.99 16.80 -3.92
N GLU A 84 -13.43 17.56 -4.92
CA GLU A 84 -12.81 17.55 -6.24
C GLU A 84 -11.46 18.28 -6.23
N ALA A 85 -11.36 19.38 -5.47
CA ALA A 85 -10.09 20.04 -5.20
C ALA A 85 -9.08 19.11 -4.51
N ASN A 86 -9.52 18.30 -3.54
CA ASN A 86 -8.66 17.32 -2.86
C ASN A 86 -8.14 16.25 -3.83
N ARG A 87 -8.98 15.76 -4.73
CA ARG A 87 -8.59 14.76 -5.75
C ARG A 87 -7.53 15.31 -6.69
N ARG A 88 -7.69 16.56 -7.15
CA ARG A 88 -6.70 17.23 -8.02
C ARG A 88 -5.37 17.43 -7.30
N PHE A 89 -5.40 17.92 -6.07
CA PHE A 89 -4.20 18.11 -5.26
C PHE A 89 -3.43 16.80 -5.05
N LEU A 90 -4.12 15.73 -4.64
CA LEU A 90 -3.47 14.43 -4.44
C LEU A 90 -2.96 13.82 -5.76
N ALA A 91 -3.64 14.07 -6.88
CA ALA A 91 -3.17 13.65 -8.20
C ALA A 91 -1.87 14.36 -8.60
N GLU A 92 -1.76 15.66 -8.33
CA GLU A 92 -0.53 16.43 -8.56
C GLU A 92 0.62 15.96 -7.66
N VAL A 93 0.33 15.67 -6.39
CA VAL A 93 1.31 15.11 -5.44
C VAL A 93 1.81 13.75 -5.92
N ALA A 94 0.90 12.85 -6.33
CA ALA A 94 1.27 11.55 -6.86
C ALA A 94 2.16 11.67 -8.11
N ALA A 95 1.82 12.57 -9.03
CA ALA A 95 2.61 12.83 -10.23
C ALA A 95 3.99 13.44 -9.90
N ALA A 96 4.09 14.29 -8.89
CA ALA A 96 5.36 14.87 -8.45
C ALA A 96 6.28 13.82 -7.82
N ILE A 97 5.74 12.94 -6.97
CA ILE A 97 6.49 11.86 -6.32
C ILE A 97 6.95 10.82 -7.36
N GLY A 98 6.12 10.51 -8.35
CA GLY A 98 6.50 9.58 -9.44
C GLY A 98 7.69 10.05 -10.29
N ARG A 99 8.05 11.34 -10.24
CA ARG A 99 9.21 11.91 -10.94
C ARG A 99 10.51 11.86 -10.12
N TRP A 100 10.46 11.40 -8.86
CA TRP A 100 11.65 11.30 -8.03
C TRP A 100 12.59 10.20 -8.52
N PRO A 101 13.92 10.38 -8.41
CA PRO A 101 14.89 9.39 -8.88
C PRO A 101 14.76 8.04 -8.17
N GLU A 102 14.28 8.03 -6.92
CA GLU A 102 14.04 6.83 -6.12
C GLU A 102 12.80 6.04 -6.60
N ARG A 103 11.90 6.66 -7.37
CA ARG A 103 10.65 6.08 -7.89
C ARG A 103 9.92 5.19 -6.88
N PRO A 104 9.48 5.75 -5.74
CA PRO A 104 8.69 5.00 -4.78
C PRO A 104 7.38 4.53 -5.44
N GLU A 105 6.87 3.38 -4.99
CA GLU A 105 5.57 2.88 -5.44
C GLU A 105 4.46 3.79 -4.89
N VAL A 106 3.68 4.41 -5.78
CA VAL A 106 2.63 5.35 -5.40
C VAL A 106 1.26 4.73 -5.67
N PHE A 107 0.54 4.39 -4.60
CA PHE A 107 -0.84 3.92 -4.66
C PHE A 107 -1.81 5.11 -4.53
N PHE A 108 -2.18 5.71 -5.66
CA PHE A 108 -3.15 6.82 -5.68
C PHE A 108 -4.52 6.44 -6.24
N ARG A 109 -4.56 5.63 -7.29
CA ARG A 109 -5.81 5.11 -7.88
C ARG A 109 -5.77 3.59 -7.87
N LEU A 110 -6.82 2.98 -7.32
CA LEU A 110 -7.08 1.56 -7.52
C LEU A 110 -7.74 1.40 -8.90
N ASP A 111 -7.21 0.54 -9.75
CA ASP A 111 -7.90 0.20 -11.00
C ASP A 111 -9.13 -0.66 -10.69
N VAL A 112 -10.27 0.02 -10.54
CA VAL A 112 -11.55 -0.63 -10.26
C VAL A 112 -12.14 -1.34 -11.49
N ARG A 113 -11.61 -1.12 -12.71
CA ARG A 113 -12.08 -1.83 -13.93
C ARG A 113 -11.84 -3.31 -13.80
N TYR A 114 -10.65 -3.68 -13.34
CA TYR A 114 -10.27 -5.07 -13.14
C TYR A 114 -11.29 -5.83 -12.28
N PHE A 115 -11.75 -5.18 -11.20
CA PHE A 115 -12.74 -5.73 -10.28
C PHE A 115 -14.16 -5.69 -10.86
N ARG A 116 -14.51 -4.61 -11.58
CA ARG A 116 -15.81 -4.49 -12.26
C ARG A 116 -16.02 -5.61 -13.27
N ASP A 117 -15.05 -5.85 -14.13
CA ASP A 117 -15.12 -6.88 -15.17
C ASP A 117 -15.17 -8.29 -14.59
N ARG A 118 -14.71 -8.44 -13.33
CA ARG A 118 -14.65 -9.70 -12.58
C ARG A 118 -15.62 -9.76 -11.42
N ALA A 119 -16.58 -8.83 -11.35
CA ALA A 119 -17.47 -8.69 -10.20
C ALA A 119 -18.22 -9.99 -9.87
N LEU A 120 -18.59 -10.76 -10.92
CA LEU A 120 -19.27 -12.04 -10.77
C LEU A 120 -18.43 -13.10 -10.02
N TYR A 121 -17.10 -13.03 -10.05
CA TYR A 121 -16.26 -13.97 -9.30
C TYR A 121 -16.32 -13.77 -7.78
N TYR A 122 -16.85 -12.63 -7.33
CA TYR A 122 -16.99 -12.31 -5.91
C TYR A 122 -18.40 -12.58 -5.38
N ALA A 123 -19.35 -12.97 -6.23
CA ALA A 123 -20.68 -13.36 -5.83
C ALA A 123 -20.73 -14.80 -5.30
N ASP A 124 -21.67 -15.06 -4.39
CA ASP A 124 -21.91 -16.39 -3.84
C ASP A 124 -22.37 -17.35 -4.96
N THR A 125 -21.82 -18.56 -5.01
CA THR A 125 -22.19 -19.59 -6.01
C THR A 125 -23.70 -19.79 -6.21
N PRO A 126 -24.55 -19.94 -5.17
CA PRO A 126 -25.99 -20.13 -5.38
C PRO A 126 -26.67 -18.94 -6.07
N ASP A 127 -26.15 -17.73 -5.88
CA ASP A 127 -26.70 -16.54 -6.53
C ASP A 127 -26.33 -16.50 -8.02
N LEU A 128 -25.10 -16.90 -8.36
CA LEU A 128 -24.66 -17.04 -9.75
C LEU A 128 -25.47 -18.08 -10.50
N GLU A 129 -25.80 -19.20 -9.85
CA GLU A 129 -26.69 -20.22 -10.41
C GLU A 129 -28.10 -19.66 -10.67
N ALA A 130 -28.63 -18.88 -9.74
CA ALA A 130 -29.95 -18.25 -9.90
C ALA A 130 -29.98 -17.25 -11.08
N VAL A 131 -28.92 -16.44 -11.25
CA VAL A 131 -28.78 -15.51 -12.39
C VAL A 131 -28.61 -16.27 -13.71
N ARG A 132 -27.78 -17.34 -13.73
CA ARG A 132 -27.62 -18.22 -14.90
C ARG A 132 -28.97 -18.81 -15.32
N ASP A 133 -29.75 -19.31 -14.37
CA ASP A 133 -31.04 -19.94 -14.65
C ASP A 133 -32.08 -18.90 -15.11
N GLY A 134 -32.03 -17.68 -14.56
CA GLY A 134 -32.81 -16.53 -15.04
C GLY A 134 -32.47 -16.15 -16.48
N LEU A 135 -31.19 -16.05 -16.80
CA LEU A 135 -30.72 -15.79 -18.17
C LEU A 135 -31.20 -16.90 -19.12
N ALA A 136 -31.09 -18.17 -18.72
CA ALA A 136 -31.56 -19.29 -19.52
C ALA A 136 -33.07 -19.25 -19.76
N ARG A 137 -33.87 -18.83 -18.77
CA ARG A 137 -35.33 -18.60 -18.95
C ARG A 137 -35.58 -17.48 -19.95
N ARG A 138 -34.85 -16.36 -19.85
CA ARG A 138 -34.98 -15.22 -20.76
C ARG A 138 -34.63 -15.57 -22.19
N VAL A 139 -33.52 -16.25 -22.41
CA VAL A 139 -33.11 -16.72 -23.75
C VAL A 139 -34.16 -17.65 -24.36
N ARG A 140 -34.77 -18.55 -23.57
CA ARG A 140 -35.85 -19.42 -24.06
C ARG A 140 -37.09 -18.61 -24.45
N TRP A 141 -37.48 -17.65 -23.62
CA TRP A 141 -38.61 -16.76 -23.90
C TRP A 141 -38.38 -15.99 -25.21
N GLU A 142 -37.19 -15.40 -25.40
CA GLU A 142 -36.86 -14.65 -26.63
C GLU A 142 -36.84 -15.54 -27.87
N LYS A 143 -36.34 -16.77 -27.77
CA LYS A 143 -36.38 -17.74 -28.88
C LYS A 143 -37.80 -18.09 -29.31
N VAL A 144 -38.71 -18.24 -28.35
CA VAL A 144 -40.13 -18.53 -28.62
C VAL A 144 -40.81 -17.32 -29.24
N HIS A 145 -40.59 -16.11 -28.69
CA HIS A 145 -41.21 -14.88 -29.18
C HIS A 145 -40.63 -14.37 -30.50
N SER A 146 -39.41 -14.78 -30.86
CA SER A 146 -38.81 -14.49 -32.16
C SER A 146 -39.29 -15.44 -33.27
N ASN A 147 -40.07 -16.48 -32.95
CA ASN A 147 -40.59 -17.42 -33.94
C ASN A 147 -41.81 -16.81 -34.65
N PRO A 148 -41.79 -16.63 -35.99
CA PRO A 148 -42.92 -16.07 -36.73
C PRO A 148 -44.23 -16.86 -36.62
N ALA A 149 -44.16 -18.14 -36.25
CA ALA A 149 -45.31 -19.01 -36.05
C ALA A 149 -45.86 -19.01 -34.60
N TYR A 150 -45.18 -18.32 -33.68
CA TYR A 150 -45.63 -18.22 -32.29
C TYR A 150 -46.58 -17.03 -32.14
N ILE A 151 -47.78 -17.29 -31.64
CA ILE A 151 -48.79 -16.28 -31.33
C ILE A 151 -48.97 -16.33 -29.81
N ASP A 152 -48.51 -15.27 -29.14
CA ASP A 152 -48.74 -15.10 -27.71
C ASP A 152 -50.20 -14.69 -27.47
N LEU A 153 -50.97 -15.56 -26.84
CA LEU A 153 -52.39 -15.34 -26.54
C LEU A 153 -52.61 -14.78 -25.12
N GLU A 154 -51.61 -14.88 -24.23
CA GLU A 154 -51.72 -14.54 -22.80
C GLU A 154 -50.91 -13.30 -22.43
N GLY A 155 -50.00 -12.83 -23.29
CA GLY A 155 -49.25 -11.59 -23.07
C GLY A 155 -48.22 -11.73 -21.96
N ASP A 156 -47.55 -12.88 -21.89
CA ASP A 156 -46.67 -13.22 -20.78
C ASP A 156 -45.47 -12.26 -20.71
N PRO A 157 -45.24 -11.59 -19.56
CA PRO A 157 -44.17 -10.63 -19.44
C PRO A 157 -42.80 -11.33 -19.56
N PRO A 158 -41.80 -10.65 -20.13
CA PRO A 158 -40.47 -11.22 -20.27
C PRO A 158 -39.87 -11.58 -18.89
N PRO A 159 -39.35 -12.81 -18.69
CA PRO A 159 -38.82 -13.21 -17.39
C PRO A 159 -37.58 -12.40 -17.04
N GLU A 160 -37.43 -12.11 -15.75
CA GLU A 160 -36.29 -11.38 -15.20
C GLU A 160 -35.03 -12.28 -15.16
N ILE A 161 -33.89 -11.70 -15.55
CA ILE A 161 -32.59 -12.37 -15.53
C ILE A 161 -32.04 -12.44 -14.11
N VAL A 162 -32.12 -11.32 -13.39
CA VAL A 162 -31.65 -11.20 -12.02
C VAL A 162 -32.84 -11.49 -11.08
N PRO A 163 -32.72 -12.42 -10.13
CA PRO A 163 -33.77 -12.68 -9.15
C PRO A 163 -34.11 -11.42 -8.34
N PRO A 164 -35.40 -11.17 -8.04
CA PRO A 164 -35.81 -10.04 -7.22
C PRO A 164 -35.18 -10.12 -5.83
N GLY A 165 -34.71 -8.97 -5.33
CA GLY A 165 -34.03 -8.86 -4.03
C GLY A 165 -32.57 -9.31 -4.02
N LEU A 166 -32.03 -9.84 -5.12
CA LEU A 166 -30.61 -10.23 -5.18
C LEU A 166 -29.70 -9.01 -5.05
N ILE A 167 -30.02 -7.93 -5.75
CA ILE A 167 -29.27 -6.66 -5.67
C ILE A 167 -29.32 -6.11 -4.24
N ASP A 168 -30.49 -6.16 -3.59
CA ASP A 168 -30.66 -5.67 -2.22
C ASP A 168 -29.89 -6.51 -1.20
N LYS A 169 -29.81 -7.83 -1.39
CA LYS A 169 -28.95 -8.73 -0.60
C LYS A 169 -27.49 -8.25 -0.64
N TYR A 170 -26.95 -7.96 -1.83
CA TYR A 170 -25.57 -7.50 -1.96
C TYR A 170 -25.37 -6.08 -1.44
N ARG A 171 -26.34 -5.18 -1.63
CA ARG A 171 -26.32 -3.83 -1.05
C ARG A 171 -26.25 -3.90 0.48
N ALA A 172 -27.08 -4.74 1.10
CA ALA A 172 -27.07 -4.95 2.54
C ALA A 172 -25.78 -5.63 3.04
N LYS A 173 -25.23 -6.57 2.26
CA LYS A 173 -23.97 -7.29 2.59
C LYS A 173 -22.75 -6.37 2.55
N LEU A 174 -22.73 -5.41 1.62
CA LEU A 174 -21.61 -4.48 1.43
C LEU A 174 -21.69 -3.23 2.31
N GLY A 175 -22.89 -2.88 2.79
CA GLY A 175 -23.10 -1.70 3.64
C GLY A 175 -22.91 -0.36 2.92
N ASP A 176 -23.13 0.74 3.63
CA ASP A 176 -22.87 2.11 3.15
C ASP A 176 -21.39 2.52 3.28
N ASP A 177 -20.53 1.63 3.81
CA ASP A 177 -19.13 1.92 4.11
C ASP A 177 -18.32 2.33 2.88
N PHE A 178 -18.79 1.95 1.69
CA PHE A 178 -18.15 2.23 0.41
C PHE A 178 -18.77 3.40 -0.37
N GLY A 179 -19.81 4.07 0.14
CA GLY A 179 -20.52 5.13 -0.61
C GLY A 179 -21.17 4.61 -1.90
N ASP A 180 -21.57 5.51 -2.80
CA ASP A 180 -22.18 5.11 -4.08
C ASP A 180 -21.11 4.50 -5.02
N PRO A 181 -21.23 3.22 -5.41
CA PRO A 181 -20.30 2.58 -6.32
C PRO A 181 -20.14 3.33 -7.64
N GLU A 182 -21.19 4.02 -8.12
CA GLU A 182 -21.09 4.81 -9.34
C GLU A 182 -20.08 5.95 -9.24
N GLU A 183 -19.84 6.53 -8.06
CA GLU A 183 -18.79 7.54 -7.87
C GLU A 183 -17.36 6.97 -8.07
N TRP A 184 -17.18 5.68 -7.77
CA TRP A 184 -15.92 4.98 -8.03
C TRP A 184 -15.72 4.71 -9.52
N PHE A 185 -16.81 4.46 -10.24
CA PHE A 185 -16.79 4.14 -11.67
C PHE A 185 -16.93 5.36 -12.59
N ALA A 186 -17.42 6.50 -12.10
CA ALA A 186 -17.65 7.73 -12.87
C ALA A 186 -16.35 8.36 -13.41
N GLY A 187 -15.22 8.13 -12.73
CA GLY A 187 -13.89 8.60 -13.18
C GLY A 187 -13.19 7.68 -14.17
N VAL A 188 -13.80 6.56 -14.54
CA VAL A 188 -13.19 5.46 -15.31
C VAL A 188 -13.75 5.34 -16.72
N THR A 189 -14.90 5.97 -16.97
CA THR A 189 -15.58 5.97 -18.28
C THR A 189 -14.95 6.93 -19.30
N GLY A 190 -13.97 7.74 -18.90
CA GLY A 190 -13.22 8.62 -19.78
C GLY A 190 -11.75 8.22 -19.87
N ASP A 191 -11.35 7.79 -21.07
CA ASP A 191 -10.00 7.95 -21.62
C ASP A 191 -8.84 7.30 -20.84
N GLY A 192 -8.46 6.10 -21.27
CA GLY A 192 -7.32 5.36 -20.72
C GLY A 192 -7.31 3.87 -21.06
N ALA A 193 -7.97 3.48 -22.17
CA ALA A 193 -8.02 2.11 -22.65
C ALA A 193 -6.96 1.81 -23.73
N GLU A 194 -6.07 2.75 -24.06
CA GLU A 194 -5.27 2.64 -25.29
C GLU A 194 -3.74 2.71 -25.12
N ASP A 195 -3.17 2.95 -23.94
CA ASP A 195 -1.71 3.25 -23.85
C ASP A 195 -0.82 2.15 -23.22
N ASP A 196 -1.38 1.04 -22.70
CA ASP A 196 -0.59 0.02 -22.00
C ASP A 196 -0.17 -1.19 -22.86
N THR A 197 -0.51 -1.23 -24.16
CA THR A 197 -0.14 -2.34 -25.05
C THR A 197 1.25 -2.23 -25.70
N ASP A 198 1.94 -1.09 -25.59
CA ASP A 198 3.22 -0.87 -26.28
C ASP A 198 4.48 -1.12 -25.43
N ALA A 199 4.35 -1.46 -24.14
CA ALA A 199 5.50 -1.74 -23.27
C ALA A 199 5.96 -3.22 -23.25
N ALA A 200 5.25 -4.13 -23.92
CA ALA A 200 5.52 -5.58 -23.90
C ALA A 200 6.14 -6.10 -25.22
N GLY A 201 7.08 -5.36 -25.81
CA GLY A 201 7.71 -5.71 -27.09
C GLY A 201 9.22 -5.44 -27.13
N GLY A 202 9.99 -5.97 -26.18
CA GLY A 202 11.44 -5.70 -26.09
C GLY A 202 12.28 -6.85 -25.53
N GLY A 203 11.90 -8.10 -25.76
CA GLY A 203 12.68 -9.28 -25.38
C GLY A 203 13.52 -9.80 -26.55
N GLY A 204 14.68 -9.18 -26.81
CA GLY A 204 15.65 -9.70 -27.77
C GLY A 204 16.29 -11.00 -27.26
N ALA A 205 16.04 -12.11 -27.97
CA ALA A 205 16.76 -13.36 -27.78
C ALA A 205 18.16 -13.27 -28.40
N PRO A 206 19.24 -13.70 -27.71
CA PRO A 206 20.51 -13.94 -28.36
C PRO A 206 20.50 -15.33 -29.01
N ALA A 207 20.73 -15.39 -30.33
CA ALA A 207 20.98 -16.62 -31.07
C ALA A 207 22.33 -16.50 -31.79
N GLY A 208 23.19 -17.51 -31.61
CA GLY A 208 24.34 -17.80 -32.47
C GLY A 208 25.67 -17.29 -31.97
#